data_AF-A0A2S5LF27-F1
#
_entry.id   AF-A0A2S5LF27-F1
#
_cell.length_a   1.000
_cell.length_b   1.000
_cell.length_c   1.000
_cell.angle_alpha   90.00
_cell.angle_beta   90.00
_cell.angle_gamma   90.00
#
_symmetry.space_group_name_H-M   'P 1'
#
loop_
_entity.id
_entity.type
_entity.pdbx_description
1 polymer ?
#
loop_
_entity_poly.entity_id
_entity_poly.type
_entity_poly.pdbx_seq_one_letter_code
_entity_poly.pdbx_strand_id
1 'polypeptide(L)'
;MTADAIARTDFFSRERTVAAPTFNRWLVPPAALAIHLCIGMAYGFSVFWLPLSRIIGGAQPKECAETLGLFATLVATDCDWKISWLGWTFTLF
;
A
#
# COMPACT_ATOMS: atom_id res chain seq x y z
N MET A 1 17.44 -35.64 20.71
CA MET A 1 16.51 -34.49 20.70
C MET A 1 17.32 -33.19 20.88
N THR A 2 17.98 -32.66 19.85
CA THR A 2 18.72 -31.37 19.96
C THR A 2 18.90 -30.60 18.63
N ALA A 3 18.87 -31.27 17.48
CA ALA A 3 19.06 -30.60 16.17
C ALA A 3 17.95 -29.58 15.83
N ASP A 4 16.72 -29.86 16.25
CA ASP A 4 15.52 -29.07 15.93
C ASP A 4 15.41 -27.74 16.71
N ALA A 5 16.16 -27.60 17.79
CA ALA A 5 16.22 -26.38 18.60
C ALA A 5 17.28 -25.39 18.08
N ILE A 6 18.44 -25.90 17.64
CA ILE A 6 19.54 -25.09 17.07
C ILE A 6 19.14 -24.50 15.70
N ALA A 7 18.44 -25.27 14.87
CA ALA A 7 17.93 -24.79 13.58
C ALA A 7 16.91 -23.63 13.73
N ARG A 8 16.14 -23.60 14.82
CA ARG A 8 15.18 -22.53 15.13
C ARG A 8 15.86 -21.25 15.58
N THR A 9 16.95 -21.34 16.33
CA THR A 9 17.72 -20.16 16.77
C THR A 9 18.54 -19.54 15.64
N ASP A 10 18.98 -20.33 14.66
CA ASP A 10 19.62 -19.78 13.48
C ASP A 10 18.63 -19.04 12.56
N PHE A 11 17.31 -19.29 12.65
CA PHE A 11 16.38 -18.60 11.75
C PHE A 11 16.37 -17.06 11.90
N PHE A 12 16.55 -16.58 13.11
CA PHE A 12 16.59 -15.15 13.40
C PHE A 12 18.01 -14.66 13.71
N SER A 13 19.04 -15.38 13.24
CA SER A 13 20.44 -15.02 13.46
C SER A 13 20.82 -13.75 12.68
N ARG A 14 21.67 -12.91 13.27
CA ARG A 14 22.11 -11.64 12.69
C ARG A 14 22.84 -11.86 11.38
N GLU A 15 23.61 -12.93 11.31
CA GLU A 15 24.45 -13.34 10.18
C GLU A 15 23.65 -13.40 8.87
N ARG A 16 22.35 -13.72 8.93
CA ARG A 16 21.47 -13.85 7.76
C ARG A 16 20.81 -12.55 7.32
N THR A 17 20.95 -11.48 8.10
CA THR A 17 20.52 -10.12 7.71
C THR A 17 21.65 -9.33 7.05
N VAL A 18 22.91 -9.77 7.22
CA VAL A 18 24.08 -9.12 6.61
C VAL A 18 24.24 -9.58 5.16
N ALA A 19 24.20 -8.65 4.22
CA ALA A 19 24.41 -8.94 2.81
C ALA A 19 25.83 -9.48 2.55
N ALA A 20 25.93 -10.56 1.78
CA ALA A 20 27.22 -11.15 1.38
C ALA A 20 28.05 -10.16 0.53
N PRO A 21 29.39 -10.31 0.47
CA PRO A 21 30.26 -9.45 -0.35
C PRO A 21 29.90 -9.41 -1.85
N THR A 22 29.22 -10.45 -2.33
CA THR A 22 28.77 -10.59 -3.73
C THR A 22 27.37 -10.04 -3.98
N PHE A 23 26.69 -9.46 -2.98
CA PHE A 23 25.34 -8.93 -3.13
C PHE A 23 25.30 -7.69 -4.02
N ASN A 24 24.33 -7.64 -4.95
CA ASN A 24 24.14 -6.49 -5.84
C ASN A 24 23.47 -5.32 -5.08
N ARG A 25 24.27 -4.29 -4.76
CA ARG A 25 23.80 -3.09 -4.04
C ARG A 25 22.72 -2.31 -4.78
N TRP A 26 22.60 -2.47 -6.10
CA TRP A 26 21.56 -1.82 -6.90
C TRP A 26 20.15 -2.37 -6.65
N LEU A 27 20.00 -3.45 -5.89
CA LEU A 27 18.69 -3.95 -5.46
C LEU A 27 18.13 -3.16 -4.27
N VAL A 28 18.97 -2.39 -3.56
CA VAL A 28 18.54 -1.60 -2.39
C VAL A 28 17.57 -0.47 -2.77
N PRO A 29 17.83 0.36 -3.80
CA PRO A 29 16.90 1.43 -4.18
C PRO A 29 15.51 0.94 -4.61
N PRO A 30 15.37 -0.10 -5.46
CA PRO A 30 14.06 -0.67 -5.77
C PRO A 30 13.33 -1.24 -4.54
N ALA A 31 14.05 -1.93 -3.65
CA ALA A 31 13.46 -2.46 -2.42
C ALA A 31 12.98 -1.33 -1.50
N ALA A 32 13.78 -0.26 -1.35
CA ALA A 32 13.38 0.91 -0.60
C ALA A 32 12.14 1.56 -1.21
N LEU A 33 12.11 1.78 -2.53
CA LEU A 33 10.96 2.37 -3.21
C LEU A 33 9.69 1.56 -2.99
N ALA A 34 9.74 0.24 -3.15
CA ALA A 34 8.59 -0.64 -2.94
C ALA A 34 8.03 -0.52 -1.51
N ILE A 35 8.90 -0.50 -0.50
CA ILE A 35 8.49 -0.33 0.90
C ILE A 35 7.83 1.04 1.12
N HIS A 36 8.44 2.11 0.59
CA HIS A 36 7.91 3.47 0.77
C HIS A 36 6.57 3.66 0.07
N LEU A 37 6.38 3.07 -1.12
CA LEU A 37 5.11 3.10 -1.83
C LEU A 37 4.01 2.37 -1.03
N CYS A 38 4.25 1.13 -0.61
CA CYS A 38 3.25 0.37 0.17
C CYS A 38 2.85 1.10 1.47
N ILE A 39 3.83 1.62 2.22
CA ILE A 39 3.56 2.34 3.47
C ILE A 39 2.84 3.66 3.20
N GLY A 40 3.25 4.38 2.15
CA GLY A 40 2.63 5.64 1.75
C GLY A 40 1.15 5.47 1.40
N MET A 41 0.79 4.37 0.74
CA MET A 41 -0.59 4.12 0.31
C MET A 41 -1.48 3.71 1.49
N ALA A 42 -0.97 2.90 2.43
CA ALA A 42 -1.68 2.62 3.67
C ALA A 42 -1.92 3.90 4.50
N TYR A 43 -0.92 4.77 4.61
CA TYR A 43 -1.07 6.05 5.32
C TYR A 43 -2.06 6.97 4.60
N GLY A 44 -1.95 7.07 3.27
CA GLY A 44 -2.87 7.84 2.44
C GLY A 44 -4.32 7.39 2.61
N PHE A 45 -4.57 6.07 2.59
CA PHE A 45 -5.90 5.54 2.88
C PHE A 45 -6.40 5.98 4.25
N SER A 46 -5.57 5.84 5.30
CA SER A 46 -5.98 6.15 6.67
C SER A 46 -6.39 7.61 6.87
N VAL A 47 -5.75 8.54 6.18
CA VAL A 47 -6.00 9.99 6.28
C VAL A 47 -7.12 10.42 5.35
N PHE A 48 -7.16 9.90 4.13
CA PHE A 48 -7.97 10.45 3.05
C PHE A 48 -9.24 9.67 2.72
N TRP A 49 -9.43 8.45 3.23
CA TRP A 49 -10.63 7.66 2.92
C TRP A 49 -11.93 8.40 3.25
N LEU A 50 -11.99 9.00 4.44
CA LEU A 50 -13.18 9.65 4.94
C LEU A 50 -13.40 11.05 4.33
N PRO A 51 -12.36 11.86 4.08
CA PRO A 51 -12.51 13.04 3.23
C PRO A 51 -12.99 12.70 1.81
N LEU A 52 -12.34 11.80 1.07
CA LEU A 52 -12.70 11.52 -0.33
C LEU A 52 -14.10 10.91 -0.50
N SER A 53 -14.64 10.25 0.52
CA SER A 53 -15.98 9.65 0.45
C SER A 53 -17.12 10.65 0.66
N ARG A 54 -16.85 11.91 1.01
CA ARG A 54 -17.90 12.88 1.36
C ARG A 54 -17.56 14.35 1.16
N ILE A 55 -16.39 14.69 0.61
CA ILE A 55 -15.93 16.09 0.51
C ILE A 55 -16.85 16.93 -0.38
N ILE A 56 -17.56 16.33 -1.35
CA ILE A 56 -18.43 17.03 -2.30
C ILE A 56 -19.89 17.01 -1.83
N GLY A 57 -20.41 15.85 -1.41
CA GLY A 57 -21.80 15.67 -0.98
C GLY A 57 -22.07 15.93 0.51
N GLY A 58 -21.02 16.04 1.33
CA GLY A 58 -21.14 16.31 2.76
C GLY A 58 -21.91 15.22 3.50
N ALA A 59 -23.13 15.53 3.95
CA ALA A 59 -23.99 14.57 4.65
C ALA A 59 -24.64 13.53 3.72
N GLN A 60 -24.75 13.83 2.42
CA GLN A 60 -25.30 12.95 1.38
C GLN A 60 -24.26 12.85 0.25
N PRO A 61 -23.36 11.84 0.28
CA PRO A 61 -22.28 11.70 -0.69
C PRO A 61 -22.77 11.79 -2.13
N LYS A 62 -22.09 12.59 -2.94
CA LYS A 62 -22.44 12.76 -4.35
C LYS A 62 -21.87 11.59 -5.14
N GLU A 63 -22.71 10.64 -5.50
CA GLU A 63 -22.33 9.48 -6.31
C GLU A 63 -21.79 9.90 -7.69
N CYS A 64 -20.69 9.27 -8.12
CA CYS A 64 -20.19 9.39 -9.49
C CYS A 64 -21.16 8.73 -10.49
N ALA A 65 -21.25 9.27 -11.71
CA ALA A 65 -22.10 8.69 -12.75
C ALA A 65 -21.68 7.25 -13.06
N GLU A 66 -22.65 6.34 -13.21
CA GLU A 66 -22.39 4.90 -13.45
C GLU A 66 -21.68 4.62 -14.79
N THR A 67 -21.65 5.61 -15.69
CA THR A 67 -20.95 5.54 -16.98
C THR A 67 -19.48 5.93 -16.91
N LEU A 68 -18.97 6.38 -15.74
CA LEU A 68 -17.54 6.68 -15.61
C LEU A 68 -16.71 5.41 -15.77
N GLY A 69 -15.82 5.41 -16.76
CA GLY A 69 -14.81 4.37 -16.91
C GLY A 69 -13.77 4.41 -15.80
N LEU A 70 -13.10 3.27 -15.58
CA LEU A 70 -12.10 3.07 -14.53
C LEU A 70 -11.04 4.20 -14.45
N PHE A 71 -10.51 4.61 -15.61
CA PHE A 71 -9.50 5.68 -15.66
C PHE A 71 -10.06 7.07 -15.40
N ALA A 72 -11.33 7.32 -15.74
CA ALA A 72 -11.97 8.60 -15.42
C ALA A 72 -12.19 8.72 -13.91
N THR A 73 -12.55 7.62 -13.25
CA THR A 73 -12.75 7.59 -11.80
C THR A 73 -11.46 7.94 -11.05
N LEU A 74 -10.30 7.50 -11.52
CA LEU A 74 -9.01 7.77 -10.88
C LEU A 74 -8.65 9.26 -10.77
N VAL A 75 -9.26 10.10 -11.60
CA VAL A 75 -9.01 11.55 -11.64
C VAL A 75 -10.28 12.37 -11.42
N ALA A 76 -11.37 11.73 -11.00
CA ALA A 76 -12.65 12.40 -10.80
C ALA A 76 -12.58 13.36 -9.60
N THR A 77 -13.00 14.61 -9.84
CA THR A 77 -13.01 15.68 -8.83
C THR A 77 -14.39 16.29 -8.61
N ASP A 78 -15.40 15.78 -9.31
CA ASP A 78 -16.77 16.33 -9.32
C ASP A 78 -17.78 15.44 -8.58
N CYS A 79 -17.34 14.28 -8.08
CA CYS A 79 -18.13 13.35 -7.26
C CYS A 79 -17.28 12.77 -6.11
N ASP A 80 -17.96 12.24 -5.09
CA ASP A 80 -17.32 11.54 -3.98
C ASP A 80 -16.95 10.11 -4.38
N TRP A 81 -15.77 9.68 -3.94
CA TRP A 81 -15.26 8.36 -4.25
C TRP A 81 -15.88 7.32 -3.33
N LYS A 82 -16.32 6.19 -3.89
CA LYS A 82 -16.84 5.06 -3.10
C LYS A 82 -15.72 4.46 -2.24
N ILE A 83 -16.04 4.12 -0.99
CA ILE A 83 -15.08 3.53 -0.04
C ILE A 83 -14.47 2.22 -0.57
N SER A 84 -15.27 1.39 -1.27
CA SER A 84 -14.77 0.17 -1.91
C SER A 84 -13.70 0.49 -2.97
N TRP A 85 -13.91 1.54 -3.77
CA TRP A 85 -12.94 2.02 -4.76
C TRP A 85 -11.68 2.60 -4.13
N LEU A 86 -11.81 3.33 -3.03
CA LEU A 86 -10.67 3.84 -2.26
C LEU A 86 -9.83 2.68 -1.71
N GLY A 87 -10.46 1.64 -1.16
CA GLY A 87 -9.76 0.43 -0.70
C GLY A 87 -8.94 -0.22 -1.81
N TRP A 88 -9.53 -0.41 -3.00
CA TRP A 88 -8.81 -0.96 -4.14
C TRP A 88 -7.68 -0.05 -4.63
N THR A 89 -7.92 1.26 -4.71
CA THR A 89 -6.93 2.24 -5.18
C THR A 89 -5.72 2.29 -4.25
N PHE A 90 -5.93 2.32 -2.93
CA PHE A 90 -4.82 2.37 -1.97
C PHE A 90 -4.18 1.00 -1.65
N THR A 91 -4.72 -0.10 -2.19
CA THR A 91 -4.15 -1.45 -2.01
C THR A 91 -3.41 -1.92 -3.26
N LEU A 92 -3.87 -1.56 -4.46
CA LEU A 92 -3.27 -1.98 -5.73
C LEU A 92 -2.16 -1.06 -6.22
N PHE A 93 -2.09 0.17 -5.69
CA PHE A 93 -1.02 1.13 -5.92
C PHE A 93 -0.26 1.32 -4.61
#